data_AF-A0A2A4LD49-F1
#
_entry.id   AF-A0A2A4LD49-F1
#
_cell.length_a   1.000
_cell.length_b   1.000
_cell.length_c   1.000
_cell.angle_alpha   90.00
_cell.angle_beta   90.00
_cell.angle_gamma   90.00
#
_symmetry.space_group_name_H-M   'P 1'
#
loop_
_entity.id
_entity.type
_entity.pdbx_description
1 polymer ?
#
loop_
_entity_poly.entity_id
_entity_poly.type
_entity_poly.pdbx_seq_one_letter_code
_entity_poly.pdbx_strand_id
1 'polypeptide(L)'
;MVIASRNPVHSVLFLILAFFNASGIFMLAGAEFLALLLIVVYVGAVAVLFLFVVMMLDVDFAEMREGFLQYLPIGAMIAIVLAIELILVLGGNAIGPEAAATAVQPIPDMDKVSNIQAIGDLLYTRYIFFFQLSGMVLLVAMIGAIVLTLHHKPNVRRQNIAVQVNRDAKAAIKNVNVEPGQGI
;
A
#
# COMPACT_ATOMS: atom_id res chain seq x y z
N MET A 1 3.56 19.61 -0.14
CA MET A 1 2.18 19.83 -0.64
C MET A 1 1.22 18.68 -0.39
N VAL A 2 1.66 17.41 -0.43
CA VAL A 2 0.81 16.22 -0.16
C VAL A 2 -0.01 16.34 1.13
N ILE A 3 0.62 16.71 2.25
CA ILE A 3 -0.03 16.80 3.57
C ILE A 3 -0.77 18.16 3.74
N ALA A 4 -0.37 19.18 2.99
CA ALA A 4 -0.87 20.55 3.16
C ALA A 4 -2.11 20.85 2.31
N SER A 5 -2.29 20.19 1.17
CA SER A 5 -3.40 20.44 0.25
C SER A 5 -4.76 20.17 0.92
N ARG A 6 -5.79 20.94 0.52
CA ARG A 6 -7.18 20.79 0.97
C ARG A 6 -7.95 19.75 0.17
N ASN A 7 -7.69 19.69 -1.14
CA ASN A 7 -8.31 18.71 -2.00
C ASN A 7 -7.45 17.43 -2.03
N PRO A 8 -8.00 16.27 -1.65
CA PRO A 8 -7.32 14.98 -1.69
C PRO A 8 -6.80 14.60 -3.07
N VAL A 9 -7.50 14.95 -4.16
CA VAL A 9 -7.05 14.68 -5.54
C VAL A 9 -5.75 15.43 -5.81
N HIS A 10 -5.66 16.70 -5.40
CA HIS A 10 -4.41 17.45 -5.50
C HIS A 10 -3.31 16.84 -4.61
N SER A 11 -3.64 16.36 -3.41
CA SER A 11 -2.67 15.67 -2.55
C SER A 11 -2.07 14.43 -3.23
N VAL A 12 -2.90 13.61 -3.88
CA VAL A 12 -2.45 12.42 -4.62
C VAL A 12 -1.62 12.79 -5.84
N LEU A 13 -1.99 13.83 -6.59
CA LEU A 13 -1.16 14.32 -7.71
C LEU A 13 0.22 14.80 -7.24
N PHE A 14 0.30 15.51 -6.11
CA PHE A 14 1.58 15.88 -5.51
C PHE A 14 2.36 14.67 -5.00
N LEU A 15 1.69 13.60 -4.58
CA LEU A 15 2.34 12.36 -4.16
C LEU A 15 2.98 11.64 -5.36
N ILE A 16 2.26 11.58 -6.49
CA ILE A 16 2.80 11.08 -7.76
C ILE A 16 4.05 11.86 -8.16
N LEU A 17 3.98 13.21 -8.09
CA LEU A 17 5.13 14.06 -8.39
C LEU A 17 6.31 13.81 -7.42
N ALA A 18 6.05 13.55 -6.14
CA ALA A 18 7.09 13.23 -5.17
C ALA A 18 7.80 11.91 -5.50
N PHE A 19 7.04 10.84 -5.81
CA PHE A 19 7.64 9.57 -6.23
C PHE A 19 8.39 9.69 -7.56
N PHE A 20 7.91 10.49 -8.50
CA PHE A 20 8.62 10.76 -9.75
C PHE A 20 9.97 11.45 -9.50
N ASN A 21 10.00 12.48 -8.64
CA ASN A 21 11.26 13.13 -8.26
C ASN A 21 12.21 12.18 -7.52
N ALA A 22 11.69 11.35 -6.60
CA ALA A 22 12.48 10.34 -5.90
C ALA A 22 13.07 9.31 -6.87
N SER A 23 12.32 8.90 -7.91
CA SER A 23 12.84 8.05 -8.98
C SER A 23 13.98 8.73 -9.75
N GLY A 24 13.87 10.04 -9.98
CA GLY A 24 14.95 10.84 -10.57
C GLY A 24 16.22 10.81 -9.72
N ILE A 25 16.08 10.94 -8.39
CA ILE A 25 17.22 10.84 -7.45
C ILE A 25 17.86 9.45 -7.53
N PHE A 26 17.07 8.37 -7.55
CA PHE A 26 17.62 7.02 -7.70
C PHE A 26 18.29 6.78 -9.06
N MET A 27 17.76 7.36 -10.14
CA MET A 27 18.40 7.30 -11.45
C MET A 27 19.77 8.01 -11.43
N LEU A 28 19.84 9.19 -10.81
CA LEU A 28 21.10 9.93 -10.65
C LEU A 28 22.10 9.21 -9.74
N ALA A 29 21.62 8.46 -8.74
CA ALA A 29 22.43 7.63 -7.87
C ALA A 29 22.90 6.31 -8.53
N GLY A 30 22.55 6.06 -9.80
CA GLY A 30 22.94 4.85 -10.52
C GLY A 30 22.08 3.61 -10.24
N ALA A 31 21.01 3.75 -9.45
CA ALA A 31 20.10 2.67 -9.07
C ALA A 31 18.92 2.54 -10.05
N GLU A 32 19.21 2.23 -11.31
CA GLU A 32 18.24 2.23 -12.42
C GLU A 32 17.03 1.31 -12.18
N PHE A 33 17.27 0.10 -11.68
CA PHE A 33 16.20 -0.89 -11.45
C PHE A 33 15.24 -0.42 -10.35
N LEU A 34 15.77 0.15 -9.26
CA LEU A 34 14.97 0.68 -8.17
C LEU A 34 14.16 1.91 -8.60
N ALA A 35 14.75 2.79 -9.41
CA ALA A 35 14.06 3.93 -10.00
C ALA A 35 12.84 3.47 -10.81
N LEU A 36 13.03 2.51 -11.71
CA LEU A 36 11.95 1.95 -12.53
C LEU A 36 10.86 1.26 -11.69
N LEU A 37 11.24 0.50 -10.65
CA LEU A 37 10.28 -0.10 -9.72
C LEU A 37 9.46 0.96 -8.98
N LEU A 38 10.07 2.09 -8.62
CA LEU A 38 9.37 3.19 -7.96
C LEU A 38 8.27 3.77 -8.87
N ILE A 39 8.55 3.89 -10.17
CA ILE A 39 7.54 4.34 -11.14
C ILE A 39 6.46 3.27 -11.34
N VAL A 40 6.83 2.02 -11.63
CA VAL A 40 5.85 0.99 -11.98
C VAL A 40 4.92 0.65 -10.81
N VAL A 41 5.47 0.45 -9.62
CA VAL A 41 4.71 -0.02 -8.46
C VAL A 41 4.06 1.15 -7.71
N TYR A 42 4.85 2.16 -7.32
CA TYR A 42 4.32 3.24 -6.47
C TYR A 42 3.50 4.24 -7.27
N VAL A 43 4.01 4.70 -8.42
CA VAL A 43 3.24 5.63 -9.27
C VAL A 43 2.15 4.88 -10.04
N GLY A 44 2.49 3.76 -10.69
CA GLY A 44 1.59 3.06 -11.60
C GLY A 44 0.45 2.31 -10.91
N ALA A 45 0.74 1.51 -9.87
CA ALA A 45 -0.29 0.72 -9.19
C ALA A 45 -0.85 1.44 -7.96
N VAL A 46 0.01 1.80 -7.00
CA VAL A 46 -0.43 2.26 -5.67
C VAL A 46 -1.08 3.64 -5.75
N ALA A 47 -0.40 4.64 -6.32
CA ALA A 47 -0.93 6.01 -6.36
C ALA A 47 -2.20 6.12 -7.23
N VAL A 48 -2.29 5.36 -8.33
CA VAL A 48 -3.50 5.29 -9.17
C VAL A 48 -4.66 4.61 -8.42
N LEU A 49 -4.41 3.52 -7.67
CA LEU A 49 -5.43 2.93 -6.80
C LEU A 49 -5.95 3.96 -5.79
N PHE A 50 -5.06 4.72 -5.16
CA PHE A 50 -5.45 5.79 -4.25
C PHE A 50 -6.28 6.87 -4.94
N LEU A 51 -5.95 7.23 -6.19
CA LEU A 51 -6.73 8.19 -6.97
C LEU A 51 -8.17 7.69 -7.17
N PHE A 52 -8.36 6.43 -7.54
CA PHE A 52 -9.71 5.84 -7.66
C PHE A 52 -10.47 5.83 -6.33
N VAL A 53 -9.81 5.41 -5.24
CA VAL A 53 -10.43 5.36 -3.91
C VAL A 53 -10.87 6.76 -3.47
N VAL A 54 -9.98 7.74 -3.62
CA VAL A 54 -10.26 9.13 -3.24
C VAL A 54 -11.36 9.77 -4.10
N MET A 55 -11.47 9.41 -5.39
CA MET A 55 -12.54 9.91 -6.25
C MET A 55 -13.90 9.27 -5.96
N MET A 56 -13.92 7.99 -5.56
CA MET A 56 -15.15 7.28 -5.24
C MET A 56 -15.70 7.64 -3.85
N LEU A 57 -14.81 8.02 -2.92
CA LEU A 57 -15.16 8.45 -1.58
C LEU A 57 -15.57 9.93 -1.56
N ASP A 58 -16.86 10.18 -1.33
CA ASP A 58 -17.36 11.52 -1.02
C ASP A 58 -17.23 11.76 0.49
N VAL A 59 -16.05 12.21 0.93
CA VAL A 59 -15.75 12.49 2.35
C VAL A 59 -15.61 13.99 2.54
N ASP A 60 -16.29 14.55 3.54
CA ASP A 60 -16.13 15.96 3.89
C ASP A 60 -14.82 16.17 4.68
N PHE A 61 -13.74 16.39 3.94
CA PHE A 61 -12.40 16.60 4.50
C PHE A 61 -12.25 17.96 5.23
N ALA A 62 -13.27 18.83 5.21
CA ALA A 62 -13.25 20.09 5.94
C ALA A 62 -13.46 19.86 7.45
N GLU A 63 -14.37 18.95 7.82
CA GLU A 63 -14.71 18.63 9.22
C GLU A 63 -13.57 17.87 9.92
N MET A 64 -12.85 16.97 9.21
CA MET A 64 -11.70 16.23 9.77
C MET A 64 -10.49 17.11 10.14
N ARG A 65 -10.45 18.38 9.71
CA ARG A 65 -9.37 19.32 10.02
C ARG A 65 -9.65 20.17 11.26
N GLU A 66 -10.83 20.06 11.86
CA GLU A 66 -11.09 20.67 13.17
C GLU A 66 -10.12 20.07 14.21
N GLY A 67 -9.29 20.93 14.81
CA GLY A 67 -8.27 20.51 15.79
C GLY A 67 -6.86 20.28 15.22
N PHE A 68 -6.60 20.33 13.90
CA PHE A 68 -5.23 20.19 13.36
C PHE A 68 -4.27 21.26 13.92
N LEU A 69 -4.75 22.51 14.04
CA LEU A 69 -3.97 23.61 14.59
C LEU A 69 -3.68 23.45 16.10
N GLN A 70 -4.50 22.69 16.83
CA GLN A 70 -4.31 22.46 18.26
C GLN A 70 -3.14 21.50 18.54
N TYR A 71 -2.92 20.52 17.66
CA TYR A 71 -1.82 19.55 17.79
C TYR A 71 -0.54 19.97 17.06
N LEU A 72 -0.61 21.01 16.21
CA LEU A 72 0.53 21.58 15.51
C LEU A 72 1.75 21.91 16.42
N PRO A 73 1.61 22.54 17.60
CA PRO A 73 2.78 22.86 18.44
C PRO A 73 3.48 21.62 18.98
N ILE A 74 2.73 20.57 19.34
CA ILE A 74 3.29 19.29 19.81
C ILE A 74 4.00 18.58 18.65
N GLY A 75 3.35 18.52 17.48
CA GLY A 75 3.95 17.94 16.28
C GLY A 75 5.22 18.67 15.84
N ALA A 76 5.22 20.00 15.92
CA ALA A 76 6.39 20.83 15.61
C ALA A 76 7.53 20.58 16.59
N MET A 77 7.25 20.46 17.89
CA MET A 77 8.27 20.12 18.90
C MET A 77 8.93 18.77 18.58
N ILE A 78 8.13 17.74 18.28
CA ILE A 78 8.66 16.40 17.91
C ILE A 78 9.50 16.49 16.63
N ALA A 79 9.00 17.19 15.60
CA ALA A 79 9.73 17.37 14.35
C ALA A 79 11.07 18.09 14.55
N ILE A 80 11.12 19.10 15.43
CA ILE A 80 12.35 19.82 15.77
C ILE A 80 13.33 18.89 16.49
N VAL A 81 12.87 18.11 17.47
CA VAL A 81 13.73 17.15 18.18
C VAL A 81 14.32 16.13 17.20
N LEU A 82 13.50 15.54 16.34
CA LEU A 82 13.98 14.61 15.31
C LEU A 82 14.92 15.28 14.30
N ALA A 83 14.68 16.54 13.94
CA ALA A 83 15.57 17.28 13.05
C ALA A 83 16.93 17.56 13.72
N ILE A 84 16.95 17.93 15.00
CA ILE A 84 18.18 18.11 15.79
C ILE A 84 18.92 16.77 15.90
N GLU A 85 18.23 15.67 16.20
CA GLU A 85 18.83 14.35 16.26
C GLU A 85 19.45 13.96 14.91
N LEU A 86 18.73 14.16 13.81
CA LEU A 86 19.23 13.89 12.47
C LEU A 86 20.45 14.75 12.14
N ILE A 87 20.44 16.05 12.49
CA ILE A 87 21.59 16.95 12.29
C ILE A 87 22.78 16.56 13.17
N LEU A 88 22.54 16.13 14.42
CA LEU A 88 23.60 15.65 15.31
C LEU A 88 24.18 14.32 14.83
N VAL A 89 23.37 13.42 14.26
CA VAL A 89 23.86 12.17 13.66
C VAL A 89 24.64 12.48 12.38
N LEU A 90 24.11 13.29 11.47
CA LEU A 90 24.80 13.62 10.22
C LEU A 90 26.04 14.51 10.45
N GLY A 91 25.98 15.45 11.39
CA GLY A 91 27.04 16.41 11.71
C GLY A 91 28.03 15.92 12.77
N GLY A 92 27.61 15.03 13.66
CA GLY A 92 28.46 14.34 14.64
C GLY A 92 29.30 13.23 14.02
N ASN A 93 29.01 12.86 12.77
CA ASN A 93 29.88 12.05 11.93
C ASN A 93 31.00 12.91 11.29
N ALA A 94 31.90 13.40 12.15
CA ALA A 94 33.29 13.04 11.91
C ALA A 94 33.33 11.51 12.05
N ILE A 95 33.04 10.85 10.93
CA ILE A 95 33.02 9.41 10.78
C ILE A 95 34.31 8.90 11.42
N GLY A 96 34.22 8.11 12.49
CA GLY A 96 35.36 7.28 12.84
C GLY A 96 35.77 6.56 11.55
N PRO A 97 37.00 6.70 11.04
CA PRO A 97 37.37 6.21 9.70
C PRO A 97 37.04 4.72 9.48
N GLU A 98 36.87 3.97 10.57
CA GLU A 98 36.43 2.58 10.59
C GLU A 98 34.96 2.36 10.16
N ALA A 99 34.02 3.26 10.46
CA ALA A 99 32.60 3.10 10.09
C ALA A 99 32.33 3.39 8.61
N ALA A 100 33.06 4.33 8.00
CA ALA A 100 33.05 4.50 6.55
C ALA A 100 33.65 3.27 5.84
N ALA A 101 34.70 2.66 6.41
CA ALA A 101 35.36 1.50 5.84
C ALA A 101 34.51 0.21 5.90
N THR A 102 33.61 0.06 6.89
CA THR A 102 32.70 -1.10 6.97
C THR A 102 31.45 -0.95 6.12
N ALA A 103 31.03 0.28 5.80
CA ALA A 103 29.84 0.57 4.99
C ALA A 103 30.05 0.32 3.49
N VAL A 104 31.30 0.31 3.02
CA VAL A 104 31.64 -0.04 1.64
C VAL A 104 31.76 -1.56 1.56
N GLN A 105 30.62 -2.25 1.58
CA GLN A 105 30.58 -3.58 0.96
C GLN A 105 31.02 -3.41 -0.50
N PRO A 106 31.79 -4.35 -1.09
CA PRO A 106 32.25 -4.22 -2.46
C PRO A 106 31.04 -4.09 -3.39
N ILE A 107 30.79 -2.88 -3.89
CA ILE A 107 29.82 -2.66 -4.95
C ILE A 107 30.50 -3.25 -6.19
N PRO A 108 29.93 -4.29 -6.82
CA PRO A 108 30.48 -4.80 -8.07
C PRO A 108 30.52 -3.66 -9.09
N ASP A 109 31.57 -3.61 -9.90
CA ASP A 109 31.71 -2.60 -10.96
C ASP A 109 30.40 -2.50 -11.75
N MET A 110 29.81 -1.31 -11.75
CA MET A 110 28.54 -1.04 -12.44
C MET A 110 28.65 -1.27 -13.96
N ASP A 111 29.88 -1.21 -14.50
CA ASP A 111 30.17 -1.52 -15.91
C ASP A 111 30.21 -3.02 -16.22
N LYS A 112 30.36 -3.87 -15.19
CA LYS A 112 30.52 -5.32 -15.36
C LYS A 112 29.26 -6.10 -15.03
N VAL A 113 28.42 -5.59 -14.14
CA VAL A 113 27.19 -6.27 -13.68
C VAL A 113 26.05 -5.28 -13.62
N SER A 114 24.95 -5.57 -14.30
CA SER A 114 23.72 -4.76 -14.21
C SER A 114 23.14 -4.83 -12.79
N ASN A 115 22.57 -3.71 -12.33
CA ASN A 115 21.86 -3.62 -11.05
C ASN A 115 20.81 -4.73 -10.88
N ILE A 116 20.10 -5.07 -11.96
CA ILE A 116 19.05 -6.10 -11.95
C ILE A 116 19.65 -7.47 -11.60
N GLN A 117 20.76 -7.81 -12.24
CA GLN A 117 21.43 -9.08 -12.02
C GLN A 117 21.99 -9.16 -10.60
N ALA A 118 22.67 -8.10 -10.14
CA ALA A 118 23.24 -8.06 -8.80
C ALA A 118 22.17 -8.24 -7.71
N ILE A 119 21.02 -7.57 -7.83
CA ILE A 119 19.91 -7.72 -6.88
C ILE A 119 19.27 -9.11 -7.00
N GLY A 120 19.11 -9.63 -8.21
CA GLY A 120 18.57 -10.96 -8.46
C GLY A 120 19.39 -12.06 -7.81
N ASP A 121 20.71 -12.06 -8.05
CA ASP A 121 21.62 -13.05 -7.47
C ASP A 121 21.51 -13.06 -5.94
N LEU A 122 21.43 -11.88 -5.34
CA LEU A 122 21.40 -11.66 -3.91
C LEU A 122 20.05 -12.09 -3.28
N LEU A 123 18.93 -11.78 -3.95
CA LEU A 123 17.58 -12.20 -3.55
C LEU A 123 17.37 -13.70 -3.65
N TYR A 124 17.81 -14.33 -4.74
CA TYR A 124 17.56 -15.75 -4.99
C TYR A 124 18.55 -16.70 -4.32
N THR A 125 19.74 -16.23 -3.93
CA THR A 125 20.72 -17.07 -3.22
C THR A 125 20.70 -16.85 -1.71
N ARG A 126 20.93 -15.62 -1.25
CA ARG A 126 21.12 -15.32 0.17
C ARG A 126 19.82 -14.97 0.89
N TYR A 127 18.94 -14.20 0.26
CA TYR A 127 17.70 -13.71 0.88
C TYR A 127 16.44 -14.44 0.39
N ILE A 128 16.58 -15.68 -0.09
CA ILE A 128 15.48 -16.48 -0.64
C ILE A 128 14.31 -16.62 0.35
N PHE A 129 14.60 -16.70 1.65
CA PHE A 129 13.57 -16.78 2.68
C PHE A 129 12.72 -15.50 2.76
N PHE A 130 13.33 -14.31 2.69
CA PHE A 130 12.61 -13.04 2.68
C PHE A 130 11.82 -12.84 1.38
N PHE A 131 12.35 -13.32 0.26
CA PHE A 131 11.62 -13.35 -1.00
C PHE A 131 10.36 -14.21 -0.89
N GLN A 132 10.46 -15.42 -0.33
CA GLN A 132 9.32 -16.31 -0.11
C GLN A 132 8.29 -15.70 0.85
N LEU A 133 8.74 -15.08 1.95
CA LEU A 133 7.87 -14.38 2.89
C LEU A 133 7.12 -13.23 2.23
N SER A 134 7.78 -12.46 1.36
CA SER A 134 7.14 -11.39 0.59
C SER A 134 6.04 -11.95 -0.31
N GLY A 135 6.26 -13.13 -0.92
CA GLY A 135 5.22 -13.85 -1.67
C GLY A 135 4.01 -14.23 -0.80
N MET A 136 4.24 -14.70 0.43
CA MET A 136 3.16 -14.99 1.38
C MET A 136 2.38 -13.72 1.78
N VAL A 137 3.08 -12.59 1.96
CA VAL A 137 2.43 -11.30 2.25
C VAL A 137 1.52 -10.88 1.09
N LEU A 138 1.97 -11.01 -0.16
CA LEU A 138 1.16 -10.69 -1.33
C LEU A 138 -0.06 -11.61 -1.47
N LEU A 139 0.11 -12.91 -1.18
CA LEU A 139 -1.01 -13.87 -1.16
C LEU A 139 -2.06 -13.48 -0.13
N VAL A 140 -1.63 -13.18 1.11
CA VAL A 140 -2.53 -12.75 2.18
C VAL A 140 -3.22 -11.44 1.83
N ALA A 141 -2.50 -10.47 1.25
CA ALA A 141 -3.08 -9.21 0.81
C ALA A 141 -4.17 -9.41 -0.25
N MET A 142 -3.96 -10.31 -1.22
CA MET A 142 -4.96 -10.66 -2.23
C MET A 142 -6.20 -11.31 -1.62
N ILE A 143 -6.02 -12.30 -0.74
CA ILE A 143 -7.14 -12.96 -0.04
C ILE A 143 -7.90 -11.93 0.80
N GLY A 144 -7.20 -11.09 1.55
CA GLY A 144 -7.78 -10.03 2.37
C GLY A 144 -8.62 -9.04 1.55
N ALA A 145 -8.09 -8.55 0.44
CA ALA A 145 -8.82 -7.65 -0.46
C ALA A 145 -10.09 -8.29 -1.03
N ILE A 146 -10.04 -9.57 -1.45
CA ILE A 146 -11.20 -10.29 -1.97
C ILE A 146 -12.26 -10.48 -0.88
N VAL A 147 -11.88 -10.99 0.29
CA VAL A 147 -12.83 -11.27 1.38
C VAL A 147 -13.51 -9.99 1.87
N LEU A 148 -12.78 -8.88 1.97
CA LEU A 148 -13.32 -7.59 2.40
C LEU A 148 -14.25 -6.95 1.36
N THR A 149 -14.00 -7.16 0.07
CA THR A 149 -14.83 -6.58 -1.01
C THR A 149 -15.97 -7.50 -1.46
N LEU A 150 -15.97 -8.77 -1.06
CA LEU A 150 -17.00 -9.74 -1.42
C LEU A 150 -18.32 -9.42 -0.72
N HIS A 151 -19.18 -8.70 -1.43
CA HIS A 151 -20.52 -8.36 -0.95
C HIS A 151 -21.43 -9.59 -0.95
N HIS A 152 -21.74 -10.12 0.23
CA HIS A 152 -22.73 -11.17 0.38
C HIS A 152 -24.13 -10.57 0.38
N LYS A 153 -24.99 -10.98 -0.55
CA LYS A 153 -26.40 -10.57 -0.56
C LYS A 153 -27.22 -11.50 0.35
N PRO A 154 -27.66 -11.07 1.55
CA PRO A 154 -28.28 -11.96 2.54
C PRO A 154 -29.68 -12.43 2.13
N ASN A 155 -30.42 -11.63 1.35
CA ASN A 155 -31.80 -11.92 0.99
C ASN A 155 -31.97 -12.62 -0.37
N VAL A 156 -30.91 -13.25 -0.89
CA VAL A 156 -31.00 -14.01 -2.14
C VAL A 156 -31.39 -15.45 -1.83
N ARG A 157 -32.59 -15.85 -2.28
CA ARG A 157 -33.03 -17.25 -2.21
C ARG A 157 -32.09 -18.10 -3.07
N ARG A 158 -31.33 -18.99 -2.43
CA ARG A 158 -30.47 -19.95 -3.12
C ARG A 158 -31.15 -21.32 -3.19
N GLN A 159 -31.00 -21.98 -4.32
CA GLN A 159 -31.46 -23.35 -4.50
C GLN A 159 -30.55 -24.31 -3.72
N ASN A 160 -31.14 -25.13 -2.86
CA ASN A 160 -30.44 -26.29 -2.30
C ASN A 160 -30.84 -27.53 -3.10
N ILE A 161 -29.93 -27.98 -3.96
CA ILE A 161 -30.16 -29.10 -4.90
C ILE A 161 -30.48 -30.39 -4.14
N ALA A 162 -29.77 -30.65 -3.05
CA ALA A 162 -29.98 -31.86 -2.24
C ALA A 162 -31.39 -31.91 -1.64
N VAL A 163 -31.91 -30.76 -1.16
CA VAL A 163 -33.27 -30.66 -0.62
C VAL A 163 -34.33 -30.78 -1.72
N GLN A 164 -34.06 -30.30 -2.94
CA GLN A 164 -35.01 -30.40 -4.04
C GLN A 164 -35.09 -31.79 -4.65
N VAL A 165 -33.97 -32.51 -4.76
CA VAL A 165 -33.92 -33.87 -5.33
C VAL A 165 -34.57 -34.88 -4.38
N ASN A 166 -34.34 -34.73 -3.07
CA ASN A 166 -34.93 -35.62 -2.05
C ASN A 166 -36.34 -35.19 -1.61
N ARG A 167 -37.06 -34.38 -2.40
CA ARG A 167 -38.36 -33.84 -2.00
C ARG A 167 -39.46 -34.90 -2.17
N ASP A 168 -40.06 -35.32 -1.05
CA ASP A 168 -41.24 -36.18 -1.04
C ASP A 168 -42.52 -35.45 -1.46
N ALA A 169 -43.51 -36.20 -1.96
CA ALA A 169 -44.80 -35.66 -2.43
C ALA A 169 -45.54 -34.83 -1.36
N LYS A 170 -45.37 -35.17 -0.07
CA LYS A 170 -45.97 -34.42 1.05
C LYS A 170 -45.35 -33.04 1.28
N ALA A 171 -44.09 -32.84 0.88
CA ALA A 171 -43.36 -31.58 1.02
C ALA A 171 -43.40 -30.73 -0.26
N ALA A 172 -44.16 -31.15 -1.28
CA ALA A 172 -44.20 -30.51 -2.59
C ALA A 172 -44.89 -29.13 -2.56
N ILE A 173 -45.83 -28.92 -1.65
CA ILE A 173 -46.66 -27.70 -1.58
C ILE A 173 -46.62 -27.18 -0.14
N LYS A 174 -46.25 -25.90 0.01
CA LYS A 174 -46.33 -25.18 1.27
C LYS A 174 -47.27 -24.00 1.07
N ASN A 175 -48.46 -24.05 1.67
CA ASN A 175 -49.34 -22.89 1.72
C ASN A 175 -48.75 -21.89 2.71
N VAL A 176 -48.37 -20.72 2.20
CA VAL A 176 -47.89 -19.60 3.00
C VAL A 176 -48.96 -18.52 2.93
N ASN A 177 -49.56 -18.18 4.06
CA ASN A 177 -50.41 -16.99 4.16
C ASN A 177 -49.48 -15.78 4.29
N VAL A 178 -49.43 -14.98 3.24
CA VAL A 178 -48.70 -13.71 3.20
C VAL A 178 -49.68 -12.58 3.48
N GLU A 179 -49.32 -11.67 4.39
CA GLU A 179 -50.13 -10.49 4.65
C GLU A 179 -50.13 -9.54 3.43
N PRO A 180 -51.26 -8.88 3.11
CA PRO A 180 -51.35 -8.01 1.95
C PRO A 180 -50.32 -6.88 2.02
N GLY A 181 -49.45 -6.76 1.01
CA GLY A 181 -48.42 -5.72 0.92
C GLY A 181 -47.01 -6.16 1.30
N GLN A 182 -46.82 -7.35 1.86
CA GLN A 182 -45.50 -7.96 2.01
C GLN A 182 -45.28 -8.95 0.85
N GLY A 183 -44.48 -8.53 -0.13
CA GLY A 183 -44.02 -9.43 -1.20
C GLY A 183 -43.27 -10.64 -0.62
N ILE A 184 -43.39 -11.78 -1.31
CA ILE A 184 -42.73 -13.04 -0.95
C ILE A 184 -41.21 -12.91 -1.07
#